data_AF-A0AAX3FJP7-F1
#
_entry.id   AF-A0AAX3FJP7-F1
#
_cell.length_a   1.000
_cell.length_b   1.000
_cell.length_c   1.000
_cell.angle_alpha   90.00
_cell.angle_beta   90.00
_cell.angle_gamma   90.00
#
_symmetry.space_group_name_H-M   'P 1'
#
loop_
_entity.id
_entity.type
_entity.pdbx_description
1 polymer ?
#
loop_
_entity_poly.entity_id
_entity_poly.type
_entity_poly.pdbx_seq_one_letter_code
_entity_poly.pdbx_strand_id
1 'polypeptide(L)'
;MVVLLHFILALFLFLITNWFGKKSVDYGYYEFSFYEQEYNTVFDLLYKSFSPVVFIFIASLLFHKLGFDSCIIDIYYVVVYSFLIRVTYIIVMGRHSITDWKTIFLISVVSTSISYVVYNEFLLTKEFLIPSKEDIATALWFGFIGYIYKTLNTISNNGDSYEREQKYILKMKSDFSYRFDYVVKELTSSEKETNLIYSIMIYENFNRGLVIRFLERVLFFTRCIKTTGVMQVNSPSKLSDIDSIRIGGNILILKYREILSSEKNEYNAIRESIKNYNPDIRYINNVMEIYNILDEDPTN
;
A
#
# COMPACT_ATOMS: atom_id res chain seq x y z
N MET A 1 8.85 31.49 -4.75
CA MET A 1 9.31 30.60 -5.85
C MET A 1 10.00 29.35 -5.32
N VAL A 2 11.02 29.49 -4.45
CA VAL A 2 11.81 28.38 -3.89
C VAL A 2 10.95 27.37 -3.09
N VAL A 3 10.05 27.84 -2.21
CA VAL A 3 9.15 26.94 -1.45
C VAL A 3 8.24 26.11 -2.37
N LEU A 4 7.70 26.72 -3.43
CA LEU A 4 6.87 26.00 -4.41
C LEU A 4 7.69 24.93 -5.14
N LEU A 5 8.92 25.25 -5.52
CA LEU A 5 9.85 24.29 -6.11
C LEU A 5 10.14 23.14 -5.16
N HIS A 6 10.38 23.41 -3.87
CA HIS A 6 10.58 22.37 -2.88
C HIS A 6 9.38 21.44 -2.76
N PHE A 7 8.17 21.98 -2.80
CA PHE A 7 6.95 21.18 -2.78
C PHE A 7 6.80 20.31 -4.05
N ILE A 8 7.12 20.84 -5.22
CA ILE A 8 7.12 20.09 -6.49
C ILE A 8 8.16 18.96 -6.44
N LEU A 9 9.38 19.23 -5.98
CA LEU A 9 10.43 18.22 -5.80
C LEU A 9 10.02 17.17 -4.78
N ALA A 10 9.34 17.55 -3.70
CA ALA A 10 8.85 16.64 -2.68
C ALA A 10 7.76 15.71 -3.23
N LEU A 11 6.84 16.23 -4.06
CA LEU A 11 5.88 15.41 -4.79
C LEU A 11 6.58 14.44 -5.75
N PHE A 12 7.60 14.90 -6.48
CA PHE A 12 8.34 14.05 -7.39
C PHE A 12 9.09 12.95 -6.65
N LEU A 13 9.75 13.27 -5.53
CA LEU A 13 10.38 12.30 -4.63
C LEU A 13 9.36 11.27 -4.10
N PHE A 14 8.19 11.73 -3.64
CA PHE A 14 7.11 10.84 -3.19
C PHE A 14 6.65 9.90 -4.30
N LEU A 15 6.45 10.40 -5.52
CA LEU A 15 6.06 9.59 -6.67
C LEU A 15 7.15 8.59 -7.07
N ILE A 16 8.41 9.01 -7.14
CA ILE A 16 9.55 8.15 -7.49
C ILE A 16 9.71 7.03 -6.46
N THR A 17 9.73 7.36 -5.17
CA THR A 17 9.91 6.36 -4.11
C THR A 17 8.77 5.35 -4.10
N ASN A 18 7.54 5.79 -4.33
CA ASN A 18 6.40 4.88 -4.46
C ASN A 18 6.40 4.11 -5.79
N TRP A 19 6.93 4.67 -6.87
CA TRP A 19 7.03 4.00 -8.17
C TRP A 19 8.11 2.92 -8.16
N PHE A 20 9.27 3.18 -7.57
CA PHE A 20 10.29 2.15 -7.35
C PHE A 20 9.76 1.03 -6.44
N GLY A 21 9.05 1.38 -5.35
CA GLY A 21 8.37 0.36 -4.51
C GLY A 21 7.31 -0.45 -5.27
N LYS A 22 6.52 0.19 -6.14
CA LYS A 22 5.53 -0.49 -7.00
C LYS A 22 6.15 -1.31 -8.14
N LYS A 23 7.34 -0.98 -8.63
CA LYS A 23 8.02 -1.74 -9.70
C LYS A 23 8.92 -2.86 -9.16
N SER A 24 9.26 -2.86 -7.88
CA SER A 24 9.78 -4.05 -7.20
C SER A 24 8.70 -5.10 -6.93
N VAL A 25 7.41 -4.75 -7.07
CA VAL A 25 6.27 -5.66 -6.93
C VAL A 25 5.47 -5.63 -8.24
N ASP A 26 5.82 -6.51 -9.18
CA ASP A 26 5.24 -6.54 -10.51
C ASP A 26 3.69 -6.52 -10.51
N TYR A 27 3.12 -5.58 -11.28
CA TYR A 27 1.71 -5.41 -11.63
C TYR A 27 0.69 -5.26 -10.48
N GLY A 28 0.44 -4.00 -10.10
CA GLY A 28 -0.91 -3.40 -10.16
C GLY A 28 -1.90 -3.61 -9.00
N TYR A 29 -1.73 -4.64 -8.18
CA TYR A 29 -2.56 -4.88 -7.00
C TYR A 29 -1.66 -5.21 -5.80
N TYR A 30 -1.94 -4.58 -4.66
CA TYR A 30 -1.23 -4.93 -3.43
C TYR A 30 -1.60 -6.36 -3.05
N GLU A 31 -0.61 -7.19 -2.77
CA GLU A 31 -0.84 -8.46 -2.12
C GLU A 31 -1.51 -8.19 -0.76
N PHE A 32 -2.40 -9.10 -0.35
CA PHE A 32 -3.01 -9.06 0.98
C PHE A 32 -2.05 -9.60 2.04
N SER A 33 -0.91 -10.14 1.64
CA SER A 33 0.28 -10.12 2.49
C SER A 33 0.63 -8.64 2.74
N PHE A 34 0.47 -8.19 3.98
CA PHE A 34 0.85 -6.83 4.40
C PHE A 34 2.36 -6.55 4.27
N TYR A 35 3.11 -7.50 3.70
CA TYR A 35 4.49 -7.36 3.28
C TYR A 35 4.60 -7.43 1.75
N GLU A 36 4.89 -6.28 1.16
CA GLU A 36 5.94 -6.25 0.12
C GLU A 36 7.07 -7.14 0.65
N GLN A 37 7.43 -8.19 -0.09
CA GLN A 37 8.55 -9.11 0.18
C GLN A 37 9.54 -8.46 1.13
N GLU A 38 9.62 -8.97 2.36
CA GLU A 38 10.35 -8.35 3.47
C GLU A 38 11.86 -8.33 3.13
N TYR A 39 12.27 -7.39 2.28
CA TYR A 39 13.64 -7.15 1.87
C TYR A 39 14.29 -6.32 2.98
N ASN A 40 14.96 -7.03 3.88
CA ASN A 40 16.01 -6.55 4.77
C ASN A 40 15.61 -5.37 5.68
N THR A 41 15.09 -5.58 6.89
CA THR A 41 14.69 -4.51 7.85
C THR A 41 15.72 -3.37 8.01
N VAL A 42 17.02 -3.70 8.03
CA VAL A 42 18.08 -2.69 8.12
C VAL A 42 18.33 -2.01 6.77
N PHE A 43 18.42 -2.75 5.67
CA PHE A 43 18.60 -2.12 4.35
C PHE A 43 17.39 -1.35 3.88
N ASP A 44 16.18 -1.75 4.23
CA ASP A 44 14.95 -1.04 3.92
C ASP A 44 14.90 0.26 4.72
N LEU A 45 15.28 0.22 6.00
CA LEU A 45 15.44 1.42 6.81
C LEU A 45 16.52 2.35 6.25
N LEU A 46 17.68 1.80 5.86
CA LEU A 46 18.74 2.57 5.20
C LEU A 46 18.26 3.12 3.85
N TYR A 47 17.72 2.30 2.98
CA TYR A 47 17.22 2.69 1.67
C TYR A 47 16.15 3.77 1.78
N LYS A 48 15.15 3.60 2.65
CA LYS A 48 14.09 4.58 2.89
C LYS A 48 14.60 5.87 3.53
N SER A 49 15.63 5.79 4.38
CA SER A 49 16.21 6.97 5.04
C SER A 49 17.17 7.75 4.12
N PHE A 50 17.96 7.05 3.31
CA PHE A 50 18.97 7.64 2.41
C PHE A 50 18.40 8.03 1.04
N SER A 51 17.34 7.38 0.54
CA SER A 51 16.77 7.74 -0.79
C SER A 51 16.39 9.22 -0.90
N PRO A 52 15.70 9.85 0.08
CA PRO A 52 15.45 11.28 0.07
C PRO A 52 16.73 12.13 0.05
N VAL A 53 17.76 11.71 0.79
CA VAL A 53 19.06 12.39 0.90
C VAL A 53 19.78 12.36 -0.46
N VAL A 54 19.87 11.18 -1.08
CA VAL A 54 20.47 10.99 -2.40
C VAL A 54 19.71 11.80 -3.45
N PHE A 55 18.38 11.83 -3.38
CA PHE A 55 17.57 12.63 -4.29
C PHE A 55 17.88 14.13 -4.21
N ILE A 56 17.90 14.72 -3.00
CA ILE A 56 18.23 16.16 -2.87
C ILE A 56 19.67 16.45 -3.27
N PHE A 57 20.60 15.51 -3.07
CA PHE A 57 21.98 15.64 -3.50
C PHE A 57 22.09 15.70 -5.03
N ILE A 58 21.45 14.76 -5.74
CA ILE A 58 21.41 14.74 -7.22
C ILE A 58 20.69 15.99 -7.76
N ALA A 59 19.55 16.37 -7.17
CA ALA A 59 18.83 17.57 -7.58
C ALA A 59 19.68 18.83 -7.41
N SER A 60 20.40 18.96 -6.30
CA SER A 60 21.30 20.07 -6.03
C SER A 60 22.47 20.11 -7.03
N LEU A 61 23.07 18.96 -7.34
CA LEU A 61 24.12 18.85 -8.34
C LEU A 61 23.63 19.32 -9.72
N LEU A 62 22.41 18.95 -10.11
CA LEU A 62 21.80 19.40 -11.36
C LEU A 62 21.53 20.90 -11.36
N PHE A 63 20.96 21.45 -10.28
CA PHE A 63 20.74 22.90 -10.17
C PHE A 63 22.05 23.67 -10.26
N HIS A 64 23.09 23.21 -9.58
CA HIS A 64 24.40 23.85 -9.63
C HIS A 64 24.98 23.86 -11.04
N LYS A 65 24.98 22.71 -11.73
CA LYS A 65 25.47 22.60 -13.12
C LYS A 65 24.71 23.47 -14.11
N LEU A 66 23.42 23.72 -13.85
CA LEU A 66 22.56 24.56 -14.67
C LEU A 66 22.63 26.05 -14.28
N GLY A 67 23.39 26.42 -13.24
CA GLY A 67 23.52 27.80 -12.75
C GLY A 67 22.38 28.29 -11.86
N PHE A 68 21.51 27.38 -11.38
CA PHE A 68 20.36 27.70 -10.52
C PHE A 68 20.67 27.53 -9.03
N ASP A 69 21.76 28.13 -8.54
CA ASP A 69 22.20 27.96 -7.14
C ASP A 69 21.16 28.41 -6.11
N SER A 70 20.32 29.40 -6.43
CA SER A 70 19.24 29.86 -5.55
C SER A 70 18.20 28.77 -5.23
N CYS A 71 18.12 27.71 -6.04
CA CYS A 71 17.24 26.56 -5.83
C CYS A 71 17.79 25.54 -4.83
N ILE A 72 19.06 25.67 -4.43
CA ILE A 72 19.73 24.78 -3.47
C ILE A 72 19.48 25.24 -2.03
N ILE A 73 19.19 26.53 -1.83
CA ILE A 73 18.96 27.13 -0.51
C ILE A 73 17.78 26.42 0.17
N ASP A 74 18.05 25.87 1.34
CA ASP A 74 17.15 25.12 2.21
C ASP A 74 16.47 23.90 1.53
N ILE A 75 17.13 23.31 0.53
CA ILE A 75 16.59 22.17 -0.22
C ILE A 75 16.29 20.94 0.65
N TYR A 76 16.88 20.83 1.84
CA TYR A 76 16.55 19.76 2.79
C TYR A 76 15.07 19.76 3.21
N TYR A 77 14.35 20.89 3.11
CA TYR A 77 12.89 20.93 3.34
C TYR A 77 12.11 20.08 2.34
N VAL A 78 12.66 19.75 1.16
CA VAL A 78 12.08 18.78 0.23
C VAL A 78 11.80 17.44 0.93
N VAL A 79 12.74 17.00 1.79
CA VAL A 79 12.60 15.74 2.54
C VAL A 79 11.47 15.86 3.56
N VAL A 80 11.42 16.96 4.32
CA VAL A 80 10.33 17.24 5.28
C VAL A 80 8.96 17.24 4.59
N TYR A 81 8.82 17.99 3.50
CA TYR A 81 7.58 18.05 2.74
C TYR A 81 7.18 16.69 2.16
N SER A 82 8.14 15.86 1.74
CA SER A 82 7.84 14.53 1.22
C SER A 82 7.21 13.61 2.28
N PHE A 83 7.64 13.71 3.55
CA PHE A 83 7.03 12.99 4.66
C PHE A 83 5.64 13.53 5.02
N LEU A 84 5.45 14.85 5.00
CA LEU A 84 4.12 15.44 5.20
C LEU A 84 3.12 14.98 4.13
N ILE A 85 3.54 14.96 2.86
CA ILE A 85 2.75 14.41 1.75
C ILE A 85 2.43 12.93 2.01
N ARG A 86 3.40 12.12 2.46
CA ARG A 86 3.20 10.70 2.77
C ARG A 86 2.19 10.48 3.90
N VAL A 87 2.31 11.22 5.01
CA VAL A 87 1.35 11.14 6.13
C VAL A 87 -0.05 11.54 5.68
N THR A 88 -0.16 12.63 4.93
CA THR A 88 -1.43 13.09 4.35
C THR A 88 -2.04 12.00 3.46
N TYR A 89 -1.24 11.41 2.57
CA TYR A 89 -1.67 10.32 1.71
C TYR A 89 -2.19 9.12 2.51
N ILE A 90 -1.49 8.70 3.56
CA ILE A 90 -1.91 7.57 4.43
C ILE A 90 -3.27 7.84 5.08
N ILE A 91 -3.46 9.05 5.62
CA ILE A 91 -4.70 9.46 6.27
C ILE A 91 -5.84 9.51 5.27
N VAL A 92 -5.64 10.17 4.12
CA VAL A 92 -6.62 10.30 3.03
C VAL A 92 -7.03 8.92 2.50
N MET A 93 -6.08 7.99 2.42
CA MET A 93 -6.34 6.62 1.99
C MET A 93 -6.99 5.74 3.07
N GLY A 94 -7.21 6.25 4.29
CA GLY A 94 -7.78 5.50 5.40
C GLY A 94 -6.86 4.42 5.98
N ARG A 95 -5.55 4.49 5.69
CA ARG A 95 -4.55 3.46 6.05
C ARG A 95 -3.88 3.69 7.40
N HIS A 96 -4.38 4.62 8.19
CA HIS A 96 -3.76 5.01 9.46
C HIS A 96 -3.68 3.86 10.48
N SER A 97 -4.65 2.94 10.52
CA SER A 97 -4.66 1.86 11.53
C SER A 97 -3.72 0.70 11.23
N ILE A 98 -3.29 0.55 9.98
CA ILE A 98 -2.40 -0.52 9.52
C ILE A 98 -0.94 -0.07 9.38
N THR A 99 -0.73 1.25 9.43
CA THR A 99 0.58 1.85 9.21
C THR A 99 1.44 1.71 10.46
N ASP A 100 2.69 1.25 10.29
CA ASP A 100 3.69 1.33 11.35
C ASP A 100 4.20 2.78 11.51
N TRP A 101 3.50 3.54 12.33
CA TRP A 101 3.83 4.93 12.64
C TRP A 101 5.19 5.09 13.32
N LYS A 102 5.65 4.09 14.10
CA LYS A 102 6.96 4.16 14.75
C LYS A 102 8.06 4.15 13.70
N THR A 103 7.96 3.24 12.73
CA THR A 103 8.92 3.14 11.63
C THR A 103 8.90 4.37 10.73
N ILE A 104 7.72 4.87 10.35
CA ILE A 104 7.63 6.12 9.57
C ILE A 104 8.23 7.30 10.31
N PHE A 105 7.91 7.46 11.60
CA PHE A 105 8.43 8.54 12.42
C PHE A 105 9.96 8.45 12.52
N LEU A 106 10.51 7.28 12.84
CA LEU A 106 11.95 7.08 12.97
C LEU A 106 12.67 7.36 11.64
N ILE A 107 12.18 6.82 10.53
CA ILE A 107 12.75 7.08 9.19
C ILE A 107 12.69 8.58 8.88
N SER A 108 11.59 9.27 9.20
CA SER A 108 11.46 10.70 8.95
C SER A 108 12.47 11.54 9.73
N VAL A 109 12.72 11.19 11.00
CA VAL A 109 13.70 11.87 11.86
C VAL A 109 15.12 11.62 11.36
N VAL A 110 15.46 10.36 11.07
CA VAL A 110 16.79 9.99 10.57
C VAL A 110 17.06 10.64 9.22
N SER A 111 16.14 10.52 8.26
CA SER A 111 16.29 11.08 6.92
C SER A 111 16.40 12.60 6.94
N THR A 112 15.58 13.28 7.76
CA THR A 112 15.65 14.74 7.89
C THR A 112 16.97 15.19 8.53
N SER A 113 17.42 14.49 9.57
CA SER A 113 18.70 14.79 10.24
C SER A 113 19.88 14.63 9.29
N ILE A 114 19.95 13.51 8.57
CA ILE A 114 21.02 13.27 7.58
C ILE A 114 20.95 14.30 6.45
N SER A 115 19.75 14.62 5.96
CA SER A 115 19.57 15.63 4.90
C SER A 115 20.04 17.01 5.31
N TYR A 116 19.80 17.40 6.57
CA TYR A 116 20.27 18.67 7.12
C TYR A 116 21.80 18.72 7.22
N VAL A 117 22.43 17.64 7.70
CA VAL A 117 23.90 17.53 7.72
C VAL A 117 24.47 17.60 6.31
N VAL A 118 23.91 16.83 5.36
CA VAL A 118 24.36 16.84 3.97
C VAL A 118 24.22 18.22 3.33
N TYR A 119 23.12 18.91 3.62
CA TYR A 119 22.88 20.26 3.16
C TYR A 119 23.95 21.25 3.63
N ASN A 120 24.26 21.27 4.93
CA ASN A 120 25.22 22.21 5.49
C ASN A 120 26.66 21.91 5.07
N GLU A 121 27.07 20.65 5.14
CA GLU A 121 28.47 20.26 4.94
C GLU A 121 28.86 20.18 3.46
N PHE A 122 27.94 19.78 2.57
CA PHE A 122 28.27 19.51 1.16
C PHE A 122 27.52 20.41 0.18
N LEU A 123 26.21 20.61 0.36
CA LEU A 123 25.40 21.30 -0.65
C LEU A 123 25.61 22.82 -0.64
N LEU A 124 25.74 23.43 0.56
CA LEU A 124 26.04 24.86 0.70
C LEU A 124 27.48 25.21 0.33
N THR A 125 28.42 24.34 0.69
CA THR A 125 29.84 24.47 0.34
C THR A 125 30.12 24.16 -1.14
N LYS A 126 29.13 23.60 -1.85
CA LYS A 126 29.20 23.17 -3.25
C LYS A 126 30.26 22.08 -3.49
N GLU A 127 30.57 21.34 -2.44
CA GLU A 127 31.47 20.20 -2.50
C GLU A 127 30.69 18.96 -2.94
N PHE A 128 30.42 18.89 -4.24
CA PHE A 128 29.81 17.72 -4.85
C PHE A 128 30.86 16.61 -5.05
N LEU A 129 31.24 15.97 -3.95
CA LEU A 129 32.17 14.86 -3.96
C LEU A 129 31.50 13.62 -4.58
N ILE A 130 32.08 13.11 -5.66
CA ILE A 130 31.76 11.78 -6.18
C ILE A 130 32.47 10.77 -5.27
N PRO A 131 31.79 9.70 -4.81
CA PRO A 131 32.41 8.71 -3.93
C PRO A 131 33.69 8.14 -4.53
N SER A 132 34.73 8.00 -3.71
CA SER A 132 35.95 7.30 -4.11
C SER A 132 35.71 5.79 -4.20
N LYS A 133 36.67 5.05 -4.78
CA LYS A 133 36.60 3.58 -4.82
C LYS A 133 36.53 2.97 -3.41
N GLU A 134 37.19 3.59 -2.45
CA GLU A 134 37.21 3.15 -1.04
C GLU A 134 35.86 3.39 -0.36
N ASP A 135 35.20 4.52 -0.67
CA ASP A 135 33.86 4.83 -0.16
C ASP A 135 32.82 3.84 -0.68
N ILE A 136 32.90 3.50 -1.97
CA ILE A 136 32.02 2.50 -2.60
C ILE A 136 32.26 1.12 -1.97
N ALA A 137 33.51 0.70 -1.79
CA ALA A 137 33.84 -0.58 -1.15
C ALA A 137 33.31 -0.64 0.29
N THR A 138 33.44 0.45 1.05
CA THR A 138 32.95 0.57 2.42
C THR A 138 31.41 0.45 2.48
N ALA A 139 30.70 1.14 1.58
CA ALA A 139 29.24 1.03 1.47
C ALA A 139 28.79 -0.41 1.15
N LEU A 140 29.51 -1.11 0.27
CA LEU A 140 29.23 -2.52 -0.06
C LEU A 140 29.41 -3.44 1.15
N TRP A 141 30.44 -3.22 1.97
CA TRP A 141 30.67 -3.99 3.20
C TRP A 141 29.57 -3.76 4.24
N PHE A 142 29.14 -2.52 4.45
CA PHE A 142 28.00 -2.23 5.34
C PHE A 142 26.72 -2.91 4.85
N GLY A 143 26.50 -2.92 3.53
CA GLY A 143 25.42 -3.70 2.95
C GLY A 143 25.54 -5.18 3.30
N PHE A 144 26.69 -5.80 3.00
CA PHE A 144 26.90 -7.22 3.26
C PHE A 144 26.65 -7.62 4.74
N ILE A 145 27.12 -6.81 5.70
CA ILE A 145 26.89 -7.04 7.14
C ILE A 145 25.39 -6.95 7.48
N GLY A 146 24.69 -5.94 6.95
CA GLY A 146 23.24 -5.79 7.13
C GLY A 146 22.46 -6.99 6.60
N TYR A 147 22.95 -7.64 5.54
CA TYR A 147 22.32 -8.82 4.93
C TYR A 147 22.43 -10.04 5.84
N ILE A 148 23.62 -10.27 6.40
CA ILE A 148 23.86 -11.34 7.36
C ILE A 148 22.99 -11.16 8.60
N TYR A 149 22.99 -9.95 9.18
CA TYR A 149 22.18 -9.64 10.38
C TYR A 149 20.70 -9.97 10.19
N LYS A 150 20.13 -9.61 9.04
CA LYS A 150 18.73 -9.92 8.74
C LYS A 150 18.50 -11.41 8.52
N THR A 151 19.38 -12.11 7.81
CA THR A 151 19.27 -13.56 7.60
C THR A 151 19.16 -14.29 8.94
N LEU A 152 19.86 -13.82 9.96
CA LEU A 152 19.80 -14.38 11.32
C LEU A 152 18.53 -13.98 12.08
N ASN A 153 18.03 -12.75 11.90
CA ASN A 153 16.87 -12.23 12.64
C ASN A 153 15.48 -12.49 12.01
N THR A 154 15.41 -12.88 10.73
CA THR A 154 14.12 -13.15 10.03
C THR A 154 13.41 -14.39 10.60
N ILE A 155 14.10 -15.21 11.42
CA ILE A 155 13.54 -16.40 12.07
C ILE A 155 12.64 -16.04 13.27
N SER A 156 12.65 -14.79 13.75
CA SER A 156 12.06 -14.41 15.05
C SER A 156 10.77 -13.56 15.01
N ASN A 157 10.38 -12.93 13.90
CA ASN A 157 9.45 -11.78 13.93
C ASN A 157 8.10 -11.93 13.19
N ASN A 158 7.72 -13.11 12.71
CA ASN A 158 6.47 -13.27 11.93
C ASN A 158 5.17 -13.08 12.75
N GLY A 159 5.22 -13.04 14.08
CA GLY A 159 4.02 -12.99 14.94
C GLY A 159 3.27 -11.65 14.95
N ASP A 160 4.00 -10.52 15.02
CA ASP A 160 3.39 -9.20 15.25
C ASP A 160 2.65 -8.63 14.02
N SER A 161 2.96 -9.11 12.81
CA SER A 161 2.31 -8.64 11.59
C SER A 161 0.97 -9.32 11.35
N TYR A 162 0.94 -10.64 11.53
CA TYR A 162 -0.27 -11.43 11.35
C TYR A 162 -1.38 -10.96 12.31
N GLU A 163 -1.03 -10.64 13.56
CA GLU A 163 -1.99 -10.10 14.53
C GLU A 163 -2.57 -8.73 14.12
N ARG A 164 -1.76 -7.87 13.48
CA ARG A 164 -2.22 -6.56 12.98
C ARG A 164 -3.18 -6.69 11.80
N GLU A 165 -2.88 -7.62 10.90
CA GLU A 165 -3.71 -7.97 9.75
C GLU A 165 -5.07 -8.51 10.18
N GLN A 166 -5.09 -9.49 11.08
CA GLN A 166 -6.33 -10.01 11.65
C GLN A 166 -7.16 -8.89 12.31
N LYS A 167 -6.54 -8.03 13.13
CA LYS A 167 -7.22 -6.88 13.75
C LYS A 167 -7.84 -5.94 12.72
N TYR A 168 -7.16 -5.70 11.58
CA TYR A 168 -7.72 -4.88 10.50
C TYR A 168 -8.93 -5.55 9.86
N ILE A 169 -8.84 -6.82 9.50
CA ILE A 169 -9.92 -7.59 8.87
C ILE A 169 -11.17 -7.59 9.76
N LEU A 170 -11.00 -7.91 11.04
CA LEU A 170 -12.10 -7.97 12.00
C LEU A 170 -12.75 -6.60 12.22
N LYS A 171 -11.93 -5.54 12.33
CA LYS A 171 -12.43 -4.17 12.39
C LYS A 171 -13.24 -3.80 11.13
N MET A 172 -12.76 -4.20 9.95
CA MET A 172 -13.46 -3.92 8.69
C MET A 172 -14.75 -4.73 8.54
N LYS A 173 -14.78 -6.01 8.97
CA LYS A 173 -16.01 -6.81 9.07
C LYS A 173 -17.02 -6.11 9.96
N SER A 174 -16.61 -5.60 11.12
CA SER A 174 -17.48 -4.86 12.03
C SER A 174 -18.05 -3.57 11.38
N ASP A 175 -17.21 -2.76 10.72
CA ASP A 175 -17.67 -1.55 10.00
C ASP A 175 -18.67 -1.89 8.88
N PHE A 176 -18.36 -2.91 8.07
CA PHE A 176 -19.25 -3.32 6.98
C PHE A 176 -20.53 -3.96 7.47
N SER A 177 -20.49 -4.75 8.54
CA SER A 177 -21.69 -5.28 9.17
C SER A 177 -22.59 -4.14 9.64
N TYR A 178 -22.05 -3.17 10.37
CA TYR A 178 -22.84 -2.01 10.81
C TYR A 178 -23.49 -1.25 9.63
N ARG A 179 -22.80 -1.14 8.49
CA ARG A 179 -23.24 -0.30 7.36
C ARG A 179 -24.08 -1.03 6.32
N PHE A 180 -23.88 -2.33 6.13
CA PHE A 180 -24.37 -3.05 4.96
C PHE A 180 -25.00 -4.41 5.27
N ASP A 181 -25.04 -4.84 6.52
CA ASP A 181 -25.54 -6.18 6.88
C ASP A 181 -26.99 -6.42 6.42
N TYR A 182 -27.83 -5.38 6.40
CA TYR A 182 -29.20 -5.49 5.89
C TYR A 182 -29.27 -5.94 4.42
N VAL A 183 -28.36 -5.46 3.56
CA VAL A 183 -28.34 -5.85 2.13
C VAL A 183 -27.55 -7.14 1.91
N VAL A 184 -26.53 -7.41 2.72
CA VAL A 184 -25.78 -8.66 2.65
C VAL A 184 -26.67 -9.84 3.04
N LYS A 185 -27.45 -9.71 4.12
CA LYS A 185 -28.39 -10.73 4.58
C LYS A 185 -29.58 -10.97 3.65
N GLU A 186 -29.91 -10.03 2.76
CA GLU A 186 -30.88 -10.28 1.68
C GLU A 186 -30.36 -11.30 0.64
N LEU A 187 -29.03 -11.39 0.49
CA LEU A 187 -28.37 -12.23 -0.52
C LEU A 187 -27.95 -13.60 0.03
N THR A 188 -27.64 -13.65 1.32
CA THR A 188 -27.02 -14.81 1.97
C THR A 188 -28.02 -15.61 2.78
N SER A 189 -27.76 -16.92 2.90
CA SER A 189 -28.55 -17.86 3.71
C SER A 189 -27.72 -18.52 4.81
N SER A 190 -26.40 -18.33 4.78
CA SER A 190 -25.47 -18.83 5.80
C SER A 190 -24.44 -17.78 6.14
N GLU A 191 -23.81 -17.94 7.31
CA GLU A 191 -22.70 -17.09 7.72
C GLU A 191 -21.49 -17.21 6.79
N LYS A 192 -21.26 -18.39 6.22
CA LYS A 192 -20.19 -18.61 5.25
C LYS A 192 -20.38 -17.79 3.99
N GLU A 193 -21.61 -17.71 3.47
CA GLU A 193 -21.93 -16.82 2.34
C GLU A 193 -21.74 -15.34 2.71
N THR A 194 -22.06 -14.97 3.95
CA THR A 194 -21.82 -13.61 4.48
C THR A 194 -20.33 -13.29 4.57
N ASN A 195 -19.51 -14.20 5.12
CA ASN A 195 -18.06 -14.07 5.20
C ASN A 195 -17.42 -13.98 3.80
N LEU A 196 -17.96 -14.70 2.81
CA LEU A 196 -17.51 -14.64 1.42
C LEU A 196 -17.79 -13.28 0.76
N ILE A 197 -18.95 -12.66 1.01
CA ILE A 197 -19.20 -11.29 0.53
C ILE A 197 -18.28 -10.30 1.24
N TYR A 198 -18.13 -10.41 2.56
CA TYR A 198 -17.26 -9.51 3.32
C TYR A 198 -15.79 -9.64 2.94
N SER A 199 -15.28 -10.84 2.63
CA SER A 199 -13.88 -11.01 2.23
C SER A 199 -13.56 -10.23 0.95
N ILE A 200 -14.44 -10.27 -0.06
CA ILE A 200 -14.35 -9.45 -1.27
C ILE A 200 -14.40 -7.96 -0.92
N MET A 201 -15.39 -7.52 -0.12
CA MET A 201 -15.52 -6.10 0.25
C MET A 201 -14.30 -5.57 0.99
N ILE A 202 -13.70 -6.35 1.89
CA ILE A 202 -12.50 -5.98 2.64
C ILE A 202 -11.31 -5.85 1.68
N TYR A 203 -11.10 -6.83 0.81
CA TYR A 203 -10.03 -6.80 -0.19
C TYR A 203 -10.16 -5.60 -1.15
N GLU A 204 -11.35 -5.36 -1.69
CA GLU A 204 -11.61 -4.25 -2.61
C GLU A 204 -11.46 -2.90 -1.91
N ASN A 205 -11.92 -2.78 -0.67
CA ASN A 205 -11.79 -1.54 0.09
C ASN A 205 -10.35 -1.24 0.50
N PHE A 206 -9.55 -2.26 0.77
CA PHE A 206 -8.12 -2.12 1.05
C PHE A 206 -7.36 -1.54 -0.16
N ASN A 207 -7.66 -2.07 -1.35
CA ASN A 207 -7.03 -1.64 -2.61
C ASN A 207 -7.59 -0.33 -3.16
N ARG A 208 -8.91 -0.13 -3.06
CA ARG A 208 -9.66 1.02 -3.57
C ARG A 208 -10.55 1.58 -2.47
N GLY A 209 -9.93 2.31 -1.54
CA GLY A 209 -10.61 2.96 -0.43
C GLY A 209 -11.60 4.05 -0.86
N LEU A 210 -12.30 4.65 0.11
CA LEU A 210 -13.39 5.60 -0.11
C LEU A 210 -13.01 6.78 -1.04
N VAL A 211 -11.79 7.30 -0.91
CA VAL A 211 -11.32 8.43 -1.72
C VAL A 211 -11.10 8.03 -3.18
N ILE A 212 -10.49 6.88 -3.43
CA ILE A 212 -10.35 6.37 -4.81
C ILE A 212 -11.73 6.13 -5.42
N ARG A 213 -12.65 5.47 -4.69
CA ARG A 213 -14.03 5.26 -5.17
C ARG A 213 -14.77 6.56 -5.42
N PHE A 214 -14.55 7.58 -4.59
CA PHE A 214 -15.12 8.91 -4.81
C PHE A 214 -14.57 9.55 -6.09
N LEU A 215 -13.26 9.53 -6.30
CA LEU A 215 -12.64 10.03 -7.53
C LEU A 215 -13.12 9.24 -8.77
N GLU A 216 -13.22 7.91 -8.69
CA GLU A 216 -13.80 7.06 -9.74
C GLU A 216 -15.24 7.47 -10.07
N ARG A 217 -16.05 7.73 -9.04
CA ARG A 217 -17.44 8.21 -9.21
C ARG A 217 -17.54 9.59 -9.85
N VAL A 218 -16.58 10.48 -9.57
CA VAL A 218 -16.50 11.80 -10.20
C VAL A 218 -16.04 11.66 -11.65
N LEU A 219 -15.04 10.83 -11.90
CA LEU A 219 -14.43 10.62 -13.22
C LEU A 219 -15.18 9.61 -14.10
N PHE A 220 -16.29 9.04 -13.63
CA PHE A 220 -17.08 8.06 -14.37
C PHE A 220 -17.52 8.56 -15.76
N PHE A 221 -17.73 9.87 -15.92
CA PHE A 221 -18.07 10.49 -17.21
C PHE A 221 -17.03 10.23 -18.32
N THR A 222 -15.79 9.94 -17.94
CA THR A 222 -14.69 9.67 -18.89
C THR A 222 -14.85 8.34 -19.64
N ARG A 223 -15.79 7.47 -19.22
CA ARG A 223 -16.03 6.11 -19.77
C ARG A 223 -14.85 5.13 -19.69
N CYS A 224 -13.69 5.58 -19.18
CA CYS A 224 -12.54 4.74 -18.90
C CYS A 224 -12.70 3.97 -17.57
N ILE A 225 -13.60 4.41 -16.70
CA ILE A 225 -13.87 3.82 -15.39
C ILE A 225 -15.19 3.06 -15.45
N LYS A 226 -15.15 1.77 -15.11
CA LYS A 226 -16.32 0.87 -15.15
C LYS A 226 -16.72 0.31 -13.78
N THR A 227 -15.99 0.67 -12.72
CA THR A 227 -16.18 0.17 -11.36
C THR A 227 -16.23 1.36 -10.40
N THR A 228 -17.29 1.49 -9.58
CA THR A 228 -17.49 2.69 -8.73
C THR A 228 -18.05 2.43 -7.32
N GLY A 229 -18.26 1.16 -6.96
CA GLY A 229 -18.83 0.74 -5.67
C GLY A 229 -17.87 -0.10 -4.83
N VAL A 230 -18.25 -0.44 -3.60
CA VAL A 230 -17.38 -1.14 -2.63
C VAL A 230 -16.96 -2.54 -3.09
N MET A 231 -17.79 -3.25 -3.85
CA MET A 231 -17.42 -4.55 -4.43
C MET A 231 -16.74 -4.42 -5.81
N GLN A 232 -16.59 -3.21 -6.36
CA GLN A 232 -15.88 -2.94 -7.62
C GLN A 232 -16.37 -3.77 -8.83
N VAL A 233 -17.66 -4.07 -8.91
CA VAL A 233 -18.27 -4.77 -10.05
C VAL A 233 -18.23 -3.90 -11.31
N ASN A 234 -17.89 -4.51 -12.45
CA ASN A 234 -17.97 -3.85 -13.75
C ASN A 234 -19.44 -3.58 -14.14
N SER A 235 -19.77 -2.33 -14.41
CA SER A 235 -21.10 -1.91 -14.83
C SER A 235 -21.05 -0.80 -15.89
N PRO A 236 -21.98 -0.80 -16.86
CA PRO A 236 -22.16 0.33 -17.78
C PRO A 236 -22.75 1.57 -17.09
N SER A 237 -23.31 1.42 -15.89
CA SER A 237 -23.88 2.50 -15.08
C SER A 237 -23.05 2.75 -13.83
N LYS A 238 -23.13 3.99 -13.32
CA LYS A 238 -22.51 4.39 -12.05
C LYS A 238 -23.23 3.69 -10.91
N LEU A 239 -22.54 2.79 -10.21
CA LEU A 239 -23.09 2.05 -9.08
C LEU A 239 -22.82 2.78 -7.76
N SER A 240 -23.81 2.78 -6.87
CA SER A 240 -23.61 3.06 -5.44
C SER A 240 -22.93 1.88 -4.75
N ASP A 241 -22.48 2.06 -3.50
CA ASP A 241 -21.93 0.96 -2.72
C ASP A 241 -22.98 -0.16 -2.53
N ILE A 242 -24.25 0.20 -2.26
CA ILE A 242 -25.37 -0.75 -2.09
C ILE A 242 -25.65 -1.51 -3.40
N ASP A 243 -25.73 -0.81 -4.54
CA ASP A 243 -25.98 -1.45 -5.83
C ASP A 243 -24.84 -2.41 -6.20
N SER A 244 -23.60 -2.02 -5.90
CA SER A 244 -22.44 -2.90 -6.11
C SER A 244 -22.48 -4.15 -5.24
N ILE A 245 -23.00 -4.05 -4.01
CA ILE A 245 -23.20 -5.21 -3.14
C ILE A 245 -24.28 -6.12 -3.69
N ARG A 246 -25.42 -5.57 -4.12
CA ARG A 246 -26.52 -6.37 -4.71
C ARG A 246 -26.06 -7.12 -5.96
N ILE A 247 -25.37 -6.44 -6.88
CA ILE A 247 -24.93 -7.07 -8.13
C ILE A 247 -23.76 -8.03 -7.87
N GLY A 248 -22.73 -7.59 -7.15
CA GLY A 248 -21.52 -8.37 -6.91
C GLY A 248 -21.77 -9.56 -6.01
N GLY A 249 -22.53 -9.38 -4.94
CA GLY A 249 -22.96 -10.44 -4.04
C GLY A 249 -23.79 -11.50 -4.76
N ASN A 250 -24.73 -11.10 -5.63
CA ASN A 250 -25.49 -12.08 -6.42
C ASN A 250 -24.59 -12.91 -7.34
N ILE A 251 -23.67 -12.28 -8.08
CA ILE A 251 -22.73 -13.00 -8.96
C ILE A 251 -21.95 -14.06 -8.16
N LEU A 252 -21.42 -13.64 -7.01
CA LEU A 252 -20.58 -14.46 -6.14
C LEU A 252 -21.37 -15.63 -5.53
N ILE A 253 -22.52 -15.35 -4.90
CA ILE A 253 -23.32 -16.35 -4.19
C ILE A 253 -23.99 -17.33 -5.15
N LEU A 254 -24.47 -16.88 -6.31
CA LEU A 254 -25.02 -17.78 -7.33
C LEU A 254 -23.97 -18.79 -7.78
N LYS A 255 -22.74 -18.34 -8.03
CA LYS A 255 -21.67 -19.24 -8.46
C LYS A 255 -21.23 -20.19 -7.35
N TYR A 256 -21.12 -19.71 -6.12
CA TYR A 256 -20.84 -20.54 -4.95
C TYR A 256 -21.87 -21.67 -4.80
N ARG A 257 -23.17 -21.34 -4.83
CA ARG A 257 -24.26 -22.33 -4.69
C ARG A 257 -24.29 -23.31 -5.86
N GLU A 258 -24.06 -22.86 -7.08
CA GLU A 258 -23.95 -23.70 -8.28
C GLU A 258 -22.90 -24.82 -8.06
N ILE A 259 -21.69 -24.46 -7.67
CA ILE A 259 -20.57 -25.40 -7.51
C ILE A 259 -20.76 -26.28 -6.27
N LEU A 260 -21.26 -25.71 -5.17
CA LEU A 260 -21.53 -26.49 -3.97
C LEU A 260 -22.57 -27.59 -4.24
N SER A 261 -23.57 -27.29 -5.07
CA SER A 261 -24.60 -28.26 -5.46
C SER A 261 -24.05 -29.40 -6.34
N SER A 262 -23.05 -29.13 -7.18
CA SER A 262 -22.48 -30.12 -8.11
C SER A 262 -21.42 -31.01 -7.47
N GLU A 263 -20.52 -30.44 -6.67
CA GLU A 263 -19.32 -31.14 -6.17
C GLU A 263 -19.35 -31.42 -4.68
N LYS A 264 -20.24 -30.77 -3.92
CA LYS A 264 -20.33 -30.83 -2.44
C LYS A 264 -19.01 -30.55 -1.72
N ASN A 265 -18.03 -29.94 -2.39
CA ASN A 265 -16.78 -29.48 -1.81
C ASN A 265 -16.85 -27.97 -1.60
N GLU A 266 -16.96 -27.57 -0.35
CA GLU A 266 -17.15 -26.18 0.05
C GLU A 266 -15.94 -25.30 -0.24
N TYR A 267 -14.73 -25.79 0.07
CA TYR A 267 -13.49 -25.06 -0.24
C TYR A 267 -13.38 -24.79 -1.74
N ASN A 268 -13.69 -25.79 -2.59
CA ASN A 268 -13.67 -25.60 -4.03
C ASN A 268 -14.75 -24.62 -4.51
N ALA A 269 -15.96 -24.69 -3.95
CA ALA A 269 -17.05 -23.78 -4.27
C ALA A 269 -16.69 -22.32 -3.96
N ILE A 270 -16.08 -22.06 -2.79
CA ILE A 270 -15.61 -20.73 -2.41
C ILE A 270 -14.54 -20.26 -3.40
N ARG A 271 -13.49 -21.05 -3.59
CA ARG A 271 -12.35 -20.68 -4.43
C ARG A 271 -12.76 -20.40 -5.89
N GLU A 272 -13.60 -21.25 -6.47
CA GLU A 272 -14.06 -21.08 -7.85
C GLU A 272 -15.09 -19.95 -7.99
N SER A 273 -15.88 -19.65 -6.95
CA SER A 273 -16.73 -18.45 -6.96
C SER A 273 -15.91 -17.16 -6.98
N ILE A 274 -14.83 -17.08 -6.20
CA ILE A 274 -13.90 -15.94 -6.20
C ILE A 274 -13.20 -15.83 -7.55
N LYS A 275 -12.74 -16.96 -8.12
CA LYS A 275 -12.12 -17.00 -9.44
C LYS A 275 -13.06 -16.57 -10.56
N ASN A 276 -14.34 -16.90 -10.47
CA ASN A 276 -15.36 -16.43 -11.40
C ASN A 276 -15.55 -14.91 -11.30
N TYR A 277 -15.47 -14.38 -10.08
CA TYR A 277 -15.55 -12.94 -9.81
C TYR A 277 -14.33 -12.18 -10.37
N ASN A 278 -13.13 -12.69 -10.09
CA ASN A 278 -11.87 -12.18 -10.63
C ASN A 278 -10.86 -13.34 -10.80
N PRO A 279 -10.42 -13.63 -12.04
CA PRO A 279 -9.59 -14.80 -12.33
C PRO A 279 -8.10 -14.63 -11.95
N ASP A 280 -7.69 -13.44 -11.46
CA ASP A 280 -6.30 -13.22 -11.04
C ASP A 280 -5.93 -14.11 -9.84
N ILE A 281 -4.84 -14.87 -9.96
CA ILE A 281 -4.45 -15.85 -8.94
C ILE A 281 -4.11 -15.20 -7.59
N ARG A 282 -3.55 -13.99 -7.60
CA ARG A 282 -3.20 -13.27 -6.37
C ARG A 282 -4.46 -12.77 -5.70
N TYR A 283 -5.42 -12.24 -6.46
CA TYR A 283 -6.75 -11.91 -5.95
C TYR A 283 -7.39 -13.10 -5.23
N ILE A 284 -7.40 -14.27 -5.87
CA ILE A 284 -7.99 -15.48 -5.30
C ILE A 284 -7.33 -15.83 -3.97
N ASN A 285 -6.00 -15.90 -3.93
CA ASN A 285 -5.28 -16.29 -2.71
C ASN A 285 -5.52 -15.31 -1.56
N ASN A 286 -5.46 -14.01 -1.85
CA ASN A 286 -5.66 -12.95 -0.87
C ASN A 286 -7.08 -12.93 -0.29
N VAL A 287 -8.10 -13.08 -1.14
CA VAL A 287 -9.50 -13.13 -0.68
C VAL A 287 -9.76 -14.40 0.11
N MET A 288 -9.16 -15.53 -0.27
CA MET A 288 -9.23 -16.78 0.49
C MET A 288 -8.62 -16.65 1.89
N GLU A 289 -7.50 -15.93 2.02
CA GLU A 289 -6.87 -15.66 3.32
C GLU A 289 -7.78 -14.84 4.24
N ILE A 290 -8.36 -13.75 3.71
CA ILE A 290 -9.37 -12.98 4.45
C ILE A 290 -10.54 -13.86 4.85
N TYR A 291 -11.06 -14.67 3.92
CA TYR A 291 -12.18 -15.55 4.19
C TYR A 291 -11.88 -16.51 5.33
N ASN A 292 -10.72 -17.17 5.33
CA ASN A 292 -10.33 -18.10 6.38
C ASN A 292 -10.24 -17.40 7.74
N ILE A 293 -9.67 -16.20 7.81
CA ILE A 293 -9.61 -15.41 9.05
C ILE A 293 -11.02 -15.07 9.56
N LEU A 294 -11.98 -14.81 8.67
CA LEU A 294 -13.36 -14.52 9.04
C LEU A 294 -14.15 -15.76 9.47
N ASP A 295 -13.85 -16.92 8.90
CA ASP A 295 -14.51 -18.20 9.20
C ASP A 295 -13.99 -18.80 10.51
N GLU A 296 -12.70 -18.60 10.82
CA GLU A 296 -12.05 -19.04 12.06
C GLU A 296 -12.32 -18.13 13.26
N ASP A 297 -12.96 -16.97 13.08
CA ASP A 297 -13.29 -16.03 14.15
C ASP A 297 -14.31 -16.65 15.14
N PRO A 298 -13.94 -16.86 16.42
CA PRO A 298 -14.78 -17.52 17.42
C PRO A 298 -15.96 -16.66 17.89
N THR A 299 -16.12 -15.44 17.39
CA THR A 299 -17.26 -14.56 17.69
C THR A 299 -18.45 -14.71 16.75
N ASN A 300 -18.35 -15.63 15.76
CA ASN A 300 -19.44 -16.13 14.94
C ASN A 300 -20.40 -17.02 15.74
#